data_AF-A0A9W8E996-F1
#
_entry.id   AF-A0A9W8E996-F1
#
_cell.length_a   1.000
_cell.length_b   1.000
_cell.length_c   1.000
_cell.angle_alpha   90.00
_cell.angle_beta   90.00
_cell.angle_gamma   90.00
#
_symmetry.space_group_name_H-M   'P 1'
#
loop_
_entity.id
_entity.type
_entity.pdbx_description
1 polymer ?
#
loop_
_entity_poly.entity_id
_entity_poly.type
_entity_poly.pdbx_seq_one_letter_code
_entity_poly.pdbx_strand_id
1 'polypeptide(L)' 'MASVAAVTSQTPELKKKPISWTNIALGAFIQTFEVSTLGQPFEVLKTHMAANRGDGFMVALKKTYGRGGISGFYQGLIP' A
#
# COMPACT_ATOMS: atom_id res chain seq x y z
N MET A 1 38.92 26.60 -48.58
CA MET A 1 37.93 27.20 -47.66
C MET A 1 36.71 26.28 -47.60
N ALA A 2 36.75 25.25 -46.76
CA ALA A 2 35.64 24.30 -46.59
C ALA A 2 34.74 24.78 -45.45
N SER A 3 33.46 24.96 -45.73
CA SER A 3 32.43 25.40 -44.79
C SER A 3 32.18 24.29 -43.76
N VAL A 4 32.51 24.57 -42.49
CA VAL A 4 32.17 23.71 -41.35
C VAL A 4 30.69 23.95 -41.06
N ALA A 5 29.84 23.02 -41.51
CA ALA A 5 28.44 22.99 -41.13
C ALA A 5 28.34 22.72 -39.62
N ALA A 6 27.86 23.73 -38.89
CA ALA A 6 27.56 23.64 -37.47
C ALA A 6 26.51 22.55 -37.23
N VAL A 7 26.92 21.45 -36.60
CA VAL A 7 26.02 20.45 -36.05
C VAL A 7 25.30 21.09 -34.87
N THR A 8 24.09 21.60 -35.11
CA THR A 8 23.17 22.00 -34.05
C THR A 8 22.77 20.76 -33.27
N SER A 9 23.46 20.52 -32.16
CA SER A 9 23.11 19.55 -31.14
C SER A 9 21.77 19.94 -30.49
N GLN A 10 20.68 19.41 -31.03
CA GLN A 10 19.39 19.41 -30.34
C GLN A 10 19.57 18.63 -29.03
N THR A 11 19.67 19.36 -27.92
CA THR A 11 19.58 18.76 -26.59
C THR A 11 18.13 18.29 -26.43
N PRO A 12 17.86 16.99 -26.24
CA PRO A 12 16.50 16.51 -26.06
C PRO A 12 15.93 17.16 -24.79
N GLU A 13 15.01 18.10 -24.95
CA GLU A 13 14.29 18.70 -23.84
C GLU A 13 13.61 17.57 -23.06
N LEU A 14 14.08 17.34 -21.82
CA LEU A 14 13.45 16.45 -20.87
C LEU A 14 12.09 17.04 -20.47
N LYS A 15 11.07 16.76 -21.29
CA LYS A 15 9.65 16.94 -20.94
C LYS A 15 9.36 16.00 -19.78
N LYS A 16 9.51 16.51 -18.55
CA LYS A 16 9.04 15.83 -17.33
C LYS A 16 7.57 15.50 -17.57
N LYS A 17 7.25 14.20 -17.69
CA LYS A 17 5.87 13.73 -17.80
C LYS A 17 5.08 14.40 -16.67
N PRO A 18 4.01 15.15 -16.95
CA PRO A 18 3.24 15.79 -15.90
C PRO A 18 2.77 14.69 -14.96
N ILE A 19 3.12 14.82 -13.68
CA ILE A 19 2.67 13.92 -12.64
C ILE A 19 1.14 14.02 -12.64
N SER A 20 0.46 12.96 -13.08
CA SER A 20 -0.99 12.89 -13.00
C SER A 20 -1.38 12.72 -11.54
N TRP A 21 -1.78 13.81 -10.90
CA TRP A 21 -2.30 13.82 -9.54
C TRP A 21 -3.46 12.84 -9.35
N THR A 22 -4.26 12.64 -10.40
CA THR A 22 -5.32 11.62 -10.46
C THR A 22 -4.75 10.20 -10.35
N ASN A 23 -3.63 9.89 -11.01
CA ASN A 23 -3.01 8.56 -10.93
C ASN A 23 -2.40 8.31 -9.55
N ILE A 24 -1.83 9.34 -8.92
CA ILE A 24 -1.31 9.23 -7.54
C ILE A 24 -2.46 9.06 -6.56
N ALA A 25 -3.51 9.86 -6.65
CA ALA A 25 -4.67 9.75 -5.78
C ALA A 25 -5.37 8.39 -5.93
N LEU A 26 -5.51 7.90 -7.16
CA LEU A 26 -6.06 6.58 -7.43
C LEU A 26 -5.17 5.47 -6.86
N GLY A 27 -3.86 5.54 -7.05
CA GLY A 27 -2.91 4.59 -6.48
C GLY A 27 -2.93 4.59 -4.95
N ALA A 28 -2.96 5.77 -4.33
CA ALA A 28 -3.06 5.92 -2.88
C ALA A 28 -4.37 5.30 -2.35
N PHE A 29 -5.51 5.59 -2.99
CA PHE A 29 -6.80 5.05 -2.58
C PHE A 29 -6.85 3.53 -2.67
N ILE A 30 -6.38 2.95 -3.78
CA ILE A 30 -6.32 1.50 -3.96
C ILE A 30 -5.45 0.87 -2.88
N GLN A 31 -4.27 1.45 -2.62
CA GLN A 31 -3.35 0.91 -1.63
C GLN A 31 -3.93 0.98 -0.21
N THR A 32 -4.57 2.11 0.15
CA THR A 32 -5.25 2.24 1.45
C THR A 32 -6.40 1.25 1.57
N PHE A 33 -7.20 1.07 0.52
CA PHE A 33 -8.32 0.13 0.53
C PHE A 33 -7.87 -1.33 0.70
N GLU A 34 -6.79 -1.73 0.01
CA GLU A 34 -6.17 -3.04 0.15
C GLU A 34 -5.66 -3.27 1.57
N VAL A 35 -4.94 -2.30 2.13
CA VAL A 35 -4.36 -2.39 3.48
C VAL A 35 -5.46 -2.40 4.54
N SER A 36 -6.47 -1.54 4.44
CA SER A 36 -7.55 -1.51 5.43
C SER A 36 -8.39 -2.79 5.40
N THR A 37 -8.73 -3.28 4.20
CA THR A 37 -9.67 -4.41 4.08
C THR A 37 -9.01 -5.76 4.34
N LEU A 38 -7.77 -5.96 3.89
CA LEU A 38 -7.08 -7.24 4.01
C LEU A 38 -5.83 -7.12 4.88
N GLY A 39 -4.96 -6.13 4.63
CA GLY A 39 -3.67 -6.00 5.33
C GLY A 39 -3.80 -5.98 6.86
N GLN A 40 -4.54 -5.02 7.40
CA GLN A 40 -4.76 -4.82 8.83
C GLN A 40 -5.42 -6.03 9.50
N PRO A 41 -6.53 -6.58 8.98
CA PRO A 41 -7.11 -7.81 9.52
C PRO A 41 -6.13 -8.98 9.56
N PHE A 42 -5.32 -9.18 8.52
CA PHE A 42 -4.30 -10.23 8.52
C PHE A 42 -3.18 -9.98 9.53
N GLU A 43 -2.76 -8.73 9.74
CA GLU A 43 -1.80 -8.37 10.80
C GLU A 43 -2.31 -8.70 12.19
N VAL A 44 -3.55 -8.35 12.50
CA VAL A 44 -4.16 -8.66 13.80
C VAL A 44 -4.34 -10.17 13.99
N LEU A 45 -4.71 -10.91 12.94
CA LEU A 45 -4.80 -12.37 13.02
C LEU A 45 -3.42 -13.01 13.22
N LYS A 46 -2.39 -12.51 12.53
CA LYS A 46 -1.01 -12.98 12.70
C LYS A 46 -0.52 -12.78 14.13
N THR A 47 -0.76 -11.61 14.73
CA THR A 47 -0.36 -11.35 16.12
C THR A 47 -1.19 -12.16 17.11
N HIS A 48 -2.49 -12.37 16.86
CA HIS A 48 -3.32 -13.26 17.68
C HIS A 48 -2.80 -14.71 17.67
N MET A 49 -2.43 -15.24 16.50
CA MET A 49 -1.84 -16.59 16.40
C MET A 49 -0.44 -16.66 17.03
N ALA A 50 0.35 -15.58 16.95
CA ALA A 50 1.65 -15.52 17.61
C ALA A 50 1.53 -15.51 19.14
N ALA A 51 0.54 -14.79 19.68
CA ALA A 51 0.23 -14.74 21.10
C ALA A 51 -0.40 -16.04 21.61
N ASN A 52 -1.24 -16.69 20.79
CA ASN A 52 -1.91 -17.95 21.11
C ASN A 52 -1.45 -19.05 20.15
N ARG A 53 -0.24 -19.58 20.34
CA ARG A 53 0.39 -20.56 19.42
C ARG A 53 -0.41 -21.86 19.19
N GLY A 54 -1.37 -22.17 20.04
CA GLY A 54 -2.29 -23.31 19.87
C GLY A 54 -3.56 -22.99 19.08
N ASP A 55 -3.87 -21.71 18.85
CA ASP A 55 -5.04 -21.28 18.09
C ASP A 55 -4.73 -21.29 16.59
N GLY A 56 -5.45 -22.12 15.83
CA GLY A 56 -5.43 -22.06 14.38
C GLY A 56 -6.11 -20.81 13.82
N PHE A 57 -5.95 -20.56 12.51
CA PHE A 57 -6.46 -19.38 11.83
C PHE A 57 -7.98 -19.14 12.02
N MET A 58 -8.80 -20.19 11.97
CA MET A 58 -10.25 -20.07 12.19
C MET A 58 -10.62 -19.74 13.64
N VAL A 59 -9.82 -20.22 14.60
CA VAL A 59 -10.01 -19.88 16.02
C VAL A 59 -9.61 -18.43 16.27
N ALA A 60 -8.50 -17.98 15.67
CA ALA A 60 -8.07 -16.59 15.71
C ALA A 60 -9.12 -15.65 15.09
N LEU A 61 -9.68 -15.99 13.92
CA LEU A 61 -10.79 -15.25 13.30
C LEU A 61 -12.00 -15.11 14.24
N LYS A 62 -12.47 -16.23 14.80
CA LYS A 62 -13.63 -16.24 15.68
C LYS A 62 -13.39 -15.46 16.97
N LYS A 63 -12.19 -15.58 17.56
CA LYS A 63 -11.80 -14.85 18.78
C LYS A 63 -11.62 -13.35 18.52
N THR A 64 -10.95 -12.96 17.44
CA THR A 64 -10.77 -11.56 17.04
C THR A 64 -12.12 -10.89 16.76
N TYR A 65 -13.00 -11.56 16.00
CA TYR A 65 -14.36 -11.07 15.77
C TYR A 65 -15.20 -11.05 17.06
N GLY A 66 -15.05 -12.05 17.95
CA GLY A 66 -15.74 -12.06 19.25
C GLY A 66 -15.30 -10.95 20.21
N ARG A 67 -14.11 -10.37 20.01
CA ARG A 67 -13.53 -9.33 20.88
C ARG A 67 -14.02 -7.91 20.58
N GLY A 68 -14.51 -7.67 19.36
CA GLY A 68 -14.94 -6.32 18.93
C GLY A 68 -15.60 -6.27 17.55
N GLY A 69 -16.05 -7.40 17.01
CA GLY A 69 -16.57 -7.48 15.64
C GLY A 69 -15.52 -7.07 14.62
N ILE A 70 -15.93 -6.22 13.66
CA ILE A 70 -15.05 -5.72 12.61
C ILE A 70 -13.95 -4.80 13.18
N SER A 71 -14.24 -4.01 14.22
CA SER A 71 -13.22 -3.14 14.84
C SER A 71 -12.14 -3.92 15.58
N GLY A 72 -12.42 -5.19 15.94
CA GLY A 72 -11.43 -6.12 16.48
C GLY A 72 -10.25 -6.36 15.54
N PHE A 73 -10.46 -6.30 14.23
CA PHE A 73 -9.43 -6.45 13.20
C PHE A 73 -8.58 -5.20 12.94
N TYR A 74 -8.94 -4.09 13.58
CA TYR A 74 -8.19 -2.82 13.54
C TYR A 74 -7.65 -2.45 14.93
N GLN A 75 -7.71 -3.38 15.90
CA GLN A 75 -7.12 -3.17 17.22
C GLN A 75 -5.59 -3.16 17.10
N GLY A 76 -4.99 -2.01 17.41
CA GLY A 76 -3.57 -1.72 17.20
C GLY A 76 -3.32 -0.40 16.46
N LEU A 77 -4.35 0.18 15.83
CA LEU A 77 -4.26 1.48 15.14
C LEU A 77 -4.20 2.68 16.11
N ILE A 78 -4.58 2.50 17.39
CA ILE A 78 -4.52 3.51 18.45
C ILE A 78 -4.05 2.79 19.73
N PRO A 79 -2.95 3.22 20.39
CA PRO A 79 -2.41 2.61 21.60
C PRO A 79 -3.32 2.80 22.83
#